data_AF-A0A368B1G4-F1
#
_entry.id   AF-A0A368B1G4-F1
#
_cell.length_a   1.000
_cell.length_b   1.000
_cell.length_c   1.000
_cell.angle_alpha   90.00
_cell.angle_beta   90.00
_cell.angle_gamma   90.00
#
_symmetry.space_group_name_H-M   'P 1'
#
loop_
_entity.id
_entity.type
_entity.pdbx_description
1 polymer ?
#
loop_
_entity_poly.entity_id
_entity_poly.type
_entity_poly.pdbx_seq_one_letter_code
_entity_poly.pdbx_strand_id
1 'polypeptide(L)'
;MSLREHLRKILPEILPPAPKSAIKGTELIELVKLKLDEKYSDATLRYHFSIMSCDPSSPIAKVEHGQGYYLRTNTLNSMKSARHMITNSQGNFGDVFGYTASNEAILRANKFRAIVAQCLKAEGKFPFNLENTFGEESEYEDLWRFPDLISVSWKAGLNNKRSELDEDMLHLQKSFGSQPFTLRSIKMKLEIREDSYRE
;
A
#
# COMPACT_ATOMS: atom_id res chain seq x y z
N MET A 1 -26.63 -17.44 -0.71
CA MET A 1 -25.22 -17.05 -0.90
C MET A 1 -24.49 -18.16 -1.61
N SER A 2 -23.64 -17.85 -2.58
CA SER A 2 -22.89 -18.90 -3.29
C SER A 2 -21.79 -19.49 -2.40
N LEU A 3 -21.42 -20.77 -2.60
CA LEU A 3 -20.32 -21.41 -1.86
C LEU A 3 -19.04 -20.58 -1.92
N ARG A 4 -18.76 -19.97 -3.08
CA ARG A 4 -17.59 -19.09 -3.28
C ARG A 4 -17.62 -17.85 -2.38
N GLU A 5 -18.77 -17.24 -2.16
CA GLU A 5 -18.92 -16.09 -1.24
C GLU A 5 -18.69 -16.50 0.22
N HIS A 6 -19.23 -17.64 0.64
CA HIS A 6 -19.00 -18.16 1.99
C HIS A 6 -17.52 -18.46 2.22
N LEU A 7 -16.86 -19.13 1.27
CA LEU A 7 -15.42 -19.40 1.35
C LEU A 7 -14.59 -18.12 1.41
N ARG A 8 -14.95 -17.07 0.65
CA ARG A 8 -14.24 -15.78 0.72
C ARG A 8 -14.29 -15.13 2.11
N LYS A 9 -15.38 -15.32 2.86
CA LYS A 9 -15.51 -14.79 4.23
C LYS A 9 -14.71 -15.58 5.26
N ILE A 10 -14.67 -16.90 5.10
CA ILE A 10 -14.14 -17.82 6.13
C ILE A 10 -12.63 -18.08 5.96
N LEU A 11 -12.14 -18.16 4.72
CA LEU A 11 -10.75 -18.47 4.41
C LEU A 11 -9.72 -17.51 5.06
N PRO A 12 -9.97 -16.18 5.19
CA PRO A 12 -9.06 -15.26 5.88
C PRO A 12 -8.78 -15.58 7.35
N GLU A 13 -9.72 -16.22 8.05
CA GLU A 13 -9.56 -16.56 9.47
C GLU A 13 -8.84 -17.90 9.68
N ILE A 14 -8.84 -18.77 8.67
CA ILE A 14 -8.28 -20.14 8.75
C ILE A 14 -6.88 -20.18 8.15
N LEU A 15 -6.67 -19.46 7.05
CA LEU A 15 -5.44 -19.58 6.28
C LEU A 15 -4.27 -18.83 6.94
N PRO A 16 -3.08 -19.45 6.97
CA PRO A 16 -1.88 -18.82 7.51
C PRO A 16 -1.35 -17.73 6.55
N PRO A 17 -0.76 -16.63 7.06
CA PRO A 17 -0.31 -15.50 6.25
C PRO A 17 0.96 -15.78 5.43
N ALA A 18 1.78 -16.75 5.84
CA ALA A 18 3.07 -17.03 5.21
C ALA A 18 3.03 -18.34 4.38
N PRO A 19 3.72 -18.38 3.21
CA PRO A 19 3.77 -19.58 2.38
C PRO A 19 4.55 -20.73 3.05
N LYS A 20 5.48 -20.42 3.97
CA LYS A 20 6.27 -21.43 4.70
C LYS A 20 5.44 -22.24 5.70
N SER A 21 4.33 -21.67 6.18
CA SER A 21 3.42 -22.32 7.11
C SER A 21 2.13 -22.75 6.41
N ALA A 22 2.16 -23.00 5.09
CA ALA A 22 1.00 -23.38 4.32
C ALA A 22 0.31 -24.65 4.86
N ILE A 23 -1.01 -24.64 4.88
CA ILE A 23 -1.82 -25.75 5.39
C ILE A 23 -2.12 -26.75 4.27
N LYS A 24 -2.13 -28.05 4.58
CA LYS A 24 -2.45 -29.07 3.59
C LYS A 24 -3.92 -28.98 3.18
N GLY A 25 -4.21 -29.35 1.93
CA GLY A 25 -5.58 -29.30 1.41
C GLY A 25 -6.57 -30.19 2.17
N THR A 26 -6.13 -31.29 2.77
CA THR A 26 -6.97 -32.16 3.60
C THR A 26 -7.33 -31.50 4.94
N GLU A 27 -6.34 -30.92 5.62
CA GLU A 27 -6.54 -30.19 6.88
C GLU A 27 -7.41 -28.95 6.66
N LEU A 28 -7.22 -28.23 5.55
CA LEU A 28 -8.07 -27.10 5.19
C LEU A 28 -9.54 -27.50 4.99
N ILE A 29 -9.80 -28.67 4.39
CA ILE A 29 -11.18 -29.17 4.22
C ILE A 29 -11.84 -29.40 5.58
N GLU A 30 -11.14 -30.01 6.53
CA GLU A 30 -11.65 -30.25 7.89
C GLU A 30 -11.97 -28.94 8.61
N LEU A 31 -11.06 -27.98 8.58
CA LEU A 31 -11.26 -26.67 9.22
C LEU A 31 -12.41 -25.88 8.59
N VAL A 32 -12.53 -25.92 7.27
CA VAL A 32 -13.63 -25.24 6.56
C VAL A 32 -14.97 -25.91 6.88
N LYS A 33 -15.03 -27.25 6.93
CA LYS A 33 -16.24 -27.98 7.30
C LYS A 33 -16.71 -27.70 8.73
N LEU A 34 -15.80 -27.41 9.66
CA LEU A 34 -16.16 -27.01 11.02
C LEU A 34 -16.82 -25.63 11.10
N LYS A 35 -16.46 -24.72 10.17
CA LYS A 35 -17.01 -23.37 10.10
C LYS A 35 -18.18 -23.21 9.12
N LEU A 36 -18.43 -24.21 8.27
CA LEU A 36 -19.56 -24.21 7.35
C LEU A 36 -20.75 -24.94 7.97
N ASP A 37 -21.90 -24.29 7.95
CA ASP A 37 -23.16 -24.92 8.42
C ASP A 37 -23.68 -25.99 7.44
N GLU A 38 -23.27 -25.93 6.17
CA GLU A 38 -23.72 -26.82 5.09
C GLU A 38 -22.72 -27.95 4.81
N LYS A 39 -23.25 -29.17 4.60
CA LYS A 39 -22.45 -30.38 4.33
C LYS A 39 -22.05 -30.49 2.87
N TYR A 40 -20.96 -29.82 2.49
CA TYR A 40 -20.34 -30.02 1.18
C TYR A 40 -19.41 -31.24 1.14
N SER A 41 -19.28 -31.84 -0.03
CA SER A 41 -18.33 -32.93 -0.25
C SER A 41 -16.88 -32.42 -0.31
N ASP A 42 -15.93 -33.27 0.11
CA ASP A 42 -14.49 -32.95 0.05
C ASP A 42 -14.03 -32.61 -1.37
N ALA A 43 -14.58 -33.33 -2.36
CA ALA A 43 -14.29 -33.10 -3.76
C ALA A 43 -14.73 -31.69 -4.22
N THR A 44 -15.93 -31.27 -3.80
CA THR A 44 -16.46 -29.93 -4.13
C THR A 44 -15.62 -28.82 -3.52
N LEU A 45 -15.20 -28.97 -2.26
CA LEU A 45 -14.34 -27.99 -1.58
C LEU A 45 -12.96 -27.91 -2.22
N ARG A 46 -12.33 -29.06 -2.50
CA ARG A 46 -11.03 -29.13 -3.18
C ARG A 46 -11.05 -28.49 -4.57
N TYR A 47 -12.14 -28.71 -5.32
CA TYR A 47 -12.37 -28.09 -6.62
C TYR A 47 -12.44 -26.56 -6.49
N HIS A 48 -13.22 -26.05 -5.53
CA HIS A 48 -13.32 -24.61 -5.27
C HIS A 48 -11.99 -24.01 -4.82
N PHE A 49 -11.24 -24.66 -3.94
CA PHE A 49 -9.91 -24.18 -3.53
C PHE A 49 -8.96 -24.06 -4.72
N SER A 50 -9.00 -25.02 -5.65
CA SER A 50 -8.17 -24.98 -6.85
C SER A 50 -8.55 -23.80 -7.76
N ILE A 51 -9.83 -23.64 -8.08
CA ILE A 51 -10.31 -22.50 -8.91
C ILE A 51 -9.98 -21.17 -8.23
N MET A 52 -10.31 -21.06 -6.95
CA MET A 52 -10.10 -19.85 -6.16
C MET A 52 -8.61 -19.54 -6.00
N SER A 53 -7.73 -20.54 -5.98
CA SER A 53 -6.29 -20.29 -5.95
C SER A 53 -5.75 -19.71 -7.25
N CYS A 54 -6.37 -20.05 -8.39
CA CYS A 54 -6.04 -19.47 -9.70
C CYS A 54 -6.60 -18.05 -9.89
N ASP A 55 -7.66 -17.68 -9.16
CA ASP A 55 -8.27 -16.36 -9.23
C ASP A 55 -7.48 -15.33 -8.40
N PRO A 56 -6.86 -14.29 -9.00
CA PRO A 56 -6.03 -13.30 -8.29
C PRO A 56 -6.82 -12.45 -7.29
N SER A 57 -8.14 -12.31 -7.47
CA SER A 57 -9.02 -11.55 -6.56
C SER A 57 -9.41 -12.34 -5.29
N SER A 58 -9.02 -13.60 -5.21
CA SER A 58 -9.38 -14.51 -4.13
C SER A 58 -8.34 -14.52 -3.00
N PRO A 59 -8.76 -14.68 -1.73
CA PRO A 59 -7.86 -14.68 -0.57
C PRO A 59 -7.02 -15.94 -0.43
N ILE A 60 -7.19 -16.98 -1.25
CA ILE A 60 -6.42 -18.22 -1.16
C ILE A 60 -5.35 -18.29 -2.25
N ALA A 61 -4.14 -18.71 -1.90
CA ALA A 61 -3.07 -19.01 -2.84
C ALA A 61 -2.53 -20.42 -2.58
N LYS A 62 -1.98 -21.05 -3.63
CA LYS A 62 -1.31 -22.35 -3.56
C LYS A 62 0.22 -22.13 -3.59
N VAL A 63 0.97 -22.94 -2.85
CA VAL A 63 2.44 -22.91 -2.89
C VAL A 63 2.93 -23.37 -4.27
N GLU A 64 3.76 -22.57 -4.93
CA GLU A 64 4.29 -22.82 -6.30
C GLU A 64 5.06 -24.15 -6.42
N HIS A 65 5.93 -24.45 -5.45
CA HIS A 65 6.82 -25.63 -5.48
C HIS A 65 6.52 -26.61 -4.35
N GLY A 66 5.24 -26.79 -3.99
CA GLY A 66 4.88 -27.64 -2.86
C GLY A 66 3.40 -28.00 -2.74
N GLN A 67 3.05 -28.55 -1.58
CA GLN A 67 1.68 -28.89 -1.23
C GLN A 67 1.21 -27.93 -0.15
N GLY A 68 0.04 -27.33 -0.37
CA GLY A 68 -0.64 -26.54 0.64
C GLY A 68 -1.14 -25.20 0.12
N TYR A 69 -1.97 -24.60 0.94
CA TYR A 69 -2.61 -23.32 0.71
C TYR A 69 -2.23 -22.33 1.80
N TYR A 70 -2.13 -21.07 1.44
CA TYR A 70 -1.87 -19.98 2.36
C TYR A 70 -2.76 -18.80 2.02
N LEU A 71 -2.90 -17.87 2.96
CA LEU A 71 -3.64 -16.65 2.78
C LEU A 71 -2.87 -15.82 1.76
N ARG A 72 -3.47 -15.64 0.59
CA ARG A 72 -3.05 -14.57 -0.31
C ARG A 72 -3.32 -13.28 0.45
N THR A 73 -2.24 -12.64 0.89
CA THR A 73 -2.28 -11.24 1.27
C THR A 73 -2.73 -10.49 0.02
N ASN A 74 -4.04 -10.31 -0.14
CA ASN A 74 -4.56 -9.36 -1.10
C ASN A 74 -3.91 -8.06 -0.67
N THR A 75 -2.93 -7.61 -1.45
CA THR A 75 -2.03 -6.50 -1.10
C THR A 75 -2.83 -5.25 -0.75
N LEU A 76 -4.09 -5.18 -1.19
CA LEU A 76 -5.07 -4.16 -0.88
C LEU A 76 -5.53 -4.12 0.60
N ASN A 77 -5.84 -5.26 1.24
CA ASN A 77 -6.44 -5.22 2.60
C ASN A 77 -5.41 -5.28 3.73
N SER A 78 -4.29 -6.00 3.57
CA SER A 78 -3.23 -6.02 4.59
C SER A 78 -2.42 -4.71 4.63
N MET A 79 -2.34 -3.98 3.50
CA MET A 79 -1.77 -2.63 3.49
C MET A 79 -2.66 -1.58 4.17
N LYS A 80 -3.97 -1.78 4.34
CA LYS A 80 -4.83 -0.78 5.01
C LYS A 80 -4.45 -0.57 6.48
N SER A 81 -4.10 -1.64 7.21
CA SER A 81 -3.61 -1.51 8.59
C SER A 81 -2.11 -1.19 8.67
N ALA A 82 -1.30 -1.62 7.70
CA ALA A 82 0.14 -1.38 7.72
C ALA A 82 0.56 -0.01 7.12
N ARG A 83 -0.27 0.65 6.30
CA ARG A 83 0.02 1.99 5.75
C ARG A 83 0.17 3.05 6.85
N HIS A 84 -0.48 2.88 8.00
CA HIS A 84 -0.30 3.73 9.18
C HIS A 84 0.97 3.40 9.99
N MET A 85 1.58 2.23 9.80
CA MET A 85 2.77 1.78 10.54
C MET A 85 4.08 1.96 9.76
N ILE A 86 4.04 2.30 8.47
CA ILE A 86 5.24 2.67 7.70
C ILE A 86 5.62 4.11 8.07
N THR A 87 6.10 4.24 9.31
CA THR A 87 6.94 5.35 9.73
C THR A 87 8.16 5.43 8.80
N ASN A 88 8.63 6.64 8.52
CA ASN A 88 9.81 6.98 7.70
C ASN A 88 11.14 6.30 8.11
N SER A 89 11.15 5.32 9.02
CA SER A 89 12.35 4.67 9.56
C SER A 89 12.67 3.28 8.98
N GLN A 90 11.90 2.74 8.04
CA GLN A 90 12.22 1.42 7.47
C GLN A 90 12.40 1.45 5.94
N GLY A 91 13.51 2.04 5.52
CA GLY A 91 14.04 1.91 4.16
C GLY A 91 14.67 0.55 3.84
N ASN A 92 14.36 -0.54 4.56
CA ASN A 92 15.03 -1.84 4.38
C ASN A 92 14.15 -3.09 4.48
N PHE A 93 12.86 -3.04 4.11
CA PHE A 93 12.06 -4.26 3.94
C PHE A 93 11.77 -4.52 2.46
N GLY A 94 12.83 -4.90 1.75
CA GLY A 94 12.78 -5.28 0.33
C GLY A 94 12.54 -6.77 0.06
N ASP A 95 12.37 -7.64 1.07
CA ASP A 95 12.54 -9.09 0.82
C ASP A 95 11.60 -10.04 1.60
N VAL A 96 10.35 -9.66 1.86
CA VAL A 96 9.41 -10.59 2.57
C VAL A 96 8.11 -10.88 1.83
N PHE A 97 7.74 -10.10 0.81
CA PHE A 97 6.45 -10.28 0.12
C PHE A 97 6.65 -10.34 -1.39
N GLY A 98 6.39 -11.53 -1.96
CA GLY A 98 6.68 -11.91 -3.33
C GLY A 98 6.26 -10.91 -4.41
N TYR A 99 7.07 -10.83 -5.45
CA TYR A 99 6.97 -9.87 -6.54
C TYR A 99 5.72 -10.08 -7.41
N THR A 100 4.79 -9.12 -7.39
CA THR A 100 3.81 -8.88 -8.45
C THR A 100 4.12 -7.52 -9.09
N ALA A 101 3.73 -7.27 -10.36
CA ALA A 101 3.97 -5.98 -11.04
C ALA A 101 3.42 -4.76 -10.26
N SER A 102 2.33 -4.97 -9.50
CA SER A 102 1.79 -3.99 -8.55
C SER A 102 2.76 -3.68 -7.40
N ASN A 103 3.50 -4.67 -6.90
CA ASN A 103 4.53 -4.47 -5.88
C ASN A 103 5.70 -3.65 -6.44
N GLU A 104 6.04 -3.81 -7.72
CA GLU A 104 7.11 -2.99 -8.32
C GLU A 104 6.72 -1.51 -8.42
N ALA A 105 5.52 -1.20 -8.88
CA ALA A 105 5.02 0.19 -8.93
C ALA A 105 4.98 0.82 -7.53
N ILE A 106 4.54 0.06 -6.52
CA ILE A 106 4.53 0.50 -5.11
C ILE A 106 5.95 0.72 -4.60
N LEU A 107 6.89 -0.17 -4.90
CA LEU A 107 8.30 -0.01 -4.52
C LEU A 107 8.92 1.24 -5.16
N ARG A 108 8.61 1.53 -6.44
CA ARG A 108 9.08 2.75 -7.11
C ARG A 108 8.51 4.01 -6.45
N ALA A 109 7.21 4.02 -6.14
CA ALA A 109 6.57 5.13 -5.44
C ALA A 109 7.18 5.37 -4.04
N ASN A 110 7.47 4.28 -3.29
CA ASN A 110 8.12 4.37 -1.99
C ASN A 110 9.55 4.88 -2.08
N LYS A 111 10.33 4.42 -3.08
CA LYS A 111 11.67 4.93 -3.36
C LYS A 111 11.65 6.42 -3.68
N PHE A 112 10.73 6.85 -4.54
CA PHE A 112 10.54 8.26 -4.89
C PHE A 112 10.26 9.10 -3.64
N ARG A 113 9.30 8.69 -2.80
CA ARG A 113 8.98 9.37 -1.54
C ARG A 113 10.18 9.47 -0.60
N ALA A 114 10.95 8.39 -0.45
CA ALA A 114 12.13 8.38 0.39
C ALA A 114 13.21 9.35 -0.10
N ILE A 115 13.48 9.39 -1.41
CA ILE A 115 14.43 10.32 -2.02
C ILE A 115 13.98 11.77 -1.82
N VAL A 116 12.72 12.06 -2.14
CA VAL A 116 12.15 13.41 -1.97
C VAL A 116 12.21 13.85 -0.51
N ALA A 117 11.85 12.98 0.42
CA ALA A 117 11.91 13.27 1.85
C ALA A 117 13.34 13.57 2.31
N GLN A 118 14.33 12.83 1.82
CA GLN A 118 15.74 13.07 2.14
C GLN A 118 16.23 14.40 1.58
N CYS A 119 15.87 14.74 0.33
CA CYS A 119 16.20 16.03 -0.27
C CYS A 119 15.57 17.20 0.50
N LEU A 120 14.28 17.08 0.85
CA LEU A 120 13.58 18.10 1.63
C LEU A 120 14.17 18.24 3.04
N LYS A 121 14.56 17.14 3.68
CA LYS A 121 15.23 17.16 4.98
C LYS A 121 16.56 17.90 4.92
N ALA A 122 17.34 17.73 3.85
CA ALA A 122 18.57 18.50 3.64
C ALA A 122 18.31 20.01 3.50
N GLU A 123 17.15 20.39 2.95
CA GLU A 123 16.68 21.77 2.88
C GLU A 123 15.99 22.26 4.18
N GLY A 124 15.89 21.43 5.22
CA GLY A 124 15.17 21.74 6.46
C GLY A 124 13.64 21.82 6.30
N LYS A 125 13.10 21.21 5.23
CA LYS A 125 11.68 21.21 4.89
C LYS A 125 11.05 19.85 5.15
N PHE A 126 9.73 19.85 5.39
CA PHE A 126 8.97 18.64 5.66
C PHE A 126 8.00 18.32 4.52
N PRO A 127 7.99 17.08 4.01
CA PRO A 127 6.99 16.62 3.04
C PRO A 127 5.65 16.30 3.71
N PHE A 128 4.57 16.65 3.04
CA PHE A 128 3.21 16.20 3.30
C PHE A 128 2.77 15.28 2.15
N ASN A 129 2.37 14.05 2.49
CA ASN A 129 1.88 13.09 1.50
C ASN A 129 0.38 13.30 1.25
N LEU A 130 -0.03 13.31 0.00
CA LEU A 130 -1.45 13.33 -0.36
C LEU A 130 -1.93 11.89 -0.60
N GLU A 131 -2.84 11.42 0.27
CA GLU A 131 -3.28 10.03 0.30
C GLU A 131 -4.26 9.68 -0.82
N ASN A 132 -5.00 10.69 -1.33
CA ASN A 132 -6.10 10.50 -2.28
C ASN A 132 -5.66 10.09 -3.68
N THR A 133 -4.37 10.19 -4.03
CA THR A 133 -3.87 9.87 -5.38
C THR A 133 -3.75 8.36 -5.64
N PHE A 134 -3.83 7.51 -4.60
CA PHE A 134 -3.64 6.04 -4.69
C PHE A 134 -4.66 5.22 -3.89
N GLY A 135 -5.87 5.77 -3.68
CA GLY A 135 -6.97 5.09 -2.99
C GLY A 135 -7.68 4.07 -3.88
N GLU A 136 -8.45 3.14 -3.29
CA GLU A 136 -9.29 2.22 -4.09
C GLU A 136 -10.43 2.94 -4.82
N GLU A 137 -10.83 4.13 -4.32
CA GLU A 137 -11.87 4.97 -4.91
C GLU A 137 -11.31 6.13 -5.76
N SER A 138 -9.98 6.23 -5.93
CA SER A 138 -9.41 7.31 -6.75
C SER A 138 -9.60 7.02 -8.23
N GLU A 139 -10.23 7.94 -8.95
CA GLU A 139 -10.40 7.84 -10.39
C GLU A 139 -9.04 7.96 -11.09
N TYR A 140 -8.89 7.35 -12.27
CA TYR A 140 -7.64 7.43 -13.02
C TYR A 140 -7.24 8.88 -13.37
N GLU A 141 -8.21 9.79 -13.43
CA GLU A 141 -7.98 11.23 -13.64
C GLU A 141 -7.28 11.90 -12.44
N ASP A 142 -7.53 11.42 -11.22
CA ASP A 142 -6.95 11.99 -9.99
C ASP A 142 -5.42 11.78 -9.94
N LEU A 143 -4.93 10.71 -10.58
CA LEU A 143 -3.51 10.44 -10.76
C LEU A 143 -2.78 11.56 -11.47
N TRP A 144 -3.45 12.36 -12.30
CA TRP A 144 -2.87 13.47 -13.05
C TRP A 144 -3.21 14.83 -12.44
N ARG A 145 -4.38 14.94 -11.81
CA ARG A 145 -4.91 16.18 -11.24
C ARG A 145 -4.23 16.62 -9.95
N PHE A 146 -3.83 15.68 -9.08
CA PHE A 146 -3.25 16.00 -7.77
C PHE A 146 -1.75 15.65 -7.69
N PRO A 147 -0.94 16.40 -6.94
CA PRO A 147 0.44 16.03 -6.69
C PRO A 147 0.55 14.85 -5.72
N ASP A 148 1.72 14.20 -5.68
CA ASP A 148 1.98 13.09 -4.75
C ASP A 148 2.42 13.60 -3.38
N LEU A 149 3.21 14.68 -3.37
CA LEU A 149 3.69 15.33 -2.15
C LEU A 149 3.58 16.85 -2.29
N ILE A 150 3.41 17.51 -1.14
CA ILE A 150 3.50 18.96 -1.00
C ILE A 150 4.58 19.26 0.04
N SER A 151 5.42 20.25 -0.21
CA SER A 151 6.31 20.82 0.81
C SER A 151 5.96 22.28 1.04
N VAL A 152 5.93 22.69 2.31
CA VAL A 152 5.69 24.07 2.73
C VAL A 152 7.04 24.71 3.08
N SER A 153 7.29 25.91 2.52
CA SER A 153 8.43 26.75 2.88
C SER A 153 7.93 28.03 3.53
N TRP A 154 8.25 28.24 4.81
CA TRP A 154 7.91 29.47 5.52
C TRP A 154 8.95 30.55 5.21
N LYS A 155 8.50 31.75 4.83
CA LYS A 155 9.35 32.92 4.58
C LYS A 155 9.58 33.74 5.86
N ALA A 156 8.65 33.62 6.80
CA ALA A 156 8.64 34.30 8.07
C ALA A 156 8.23 33.33 9.18
N GLY A 157 8.64 33.62 10.40
CA GLY A 157 8.24 32.90 11.61
C GLY A 157 9.11 31.71 11.93
N LEU A 158 10.04 31.30 11.05
CA LEU A 158 10.93 30.18 11.34
C LEU A 158 12.00 30.62 12.34
N ASN A 159 11.88 30.18 13.60
CA ASN A 159 12.90 30.44 14.60
C ASN A 159 14.03 29.40 14.48
N ASN A 160 15.26 29.83 14.18
CA ASN A 160 16.40 28.92 14.04
C ASN A 160 16.74 28.12 15.31
N LYS A 161 16.19 28.49 16.48
CA LYS A 161 16.47 27.84 17.76
C LYS A 161 15.34 26.95 18.29
N ARG A 162 14.12 27.07 17.76
CA ARG A 162 12.95 26.28 18.18
C ARG A 162 12.17 25.89 16.94
N SER A 163 11.69 24.66 16.87
CA SER A 163 10.75 24.22 15.83
C SER A 163 9.34 24.83 16.01
N GLU A 164 9.28 26.07 16.52
CA GLU A 164 8.07 26.84 16.78
C GLU A 164 8.03 28.01 15.78
N LEU A 165 6.84 28.25 15.24
CA LEU A 165 6.56 29.39 14.38
C LEU A 165 6.27 30.62 15.24
N ASP A 166 6.94 31.73 14.96
CA ASP A 166 6.66 33.03 15.60
C ASP A 166 5.35 33.61 15.03
N GLU A 167 4.30 33.57 15.84
CA GLU A 167 2.96 34.03 15.48
C GLU A 167 2.91 35.53 15.21
N ASP A 168 3.64 36.35 15.98
CA ASP A 168 3.64 37.80 15.83
C ASP A 168 4.23 38.21 14.48
N MET A 169 5.32 37.56 14.09
CA MET A 169 5.96 37.82 12.80
C MET A 169 5.08 37.38 11.62
N LEU A 170 4.33 36.29 11.78
CA LEU A 170 3.35 35.83 10.79
C LEU A 170 2.16 36.80 10.68
N HIS A 171 1.64 37.30 11.81
CA HIS A 171 0.55 38.29 11.84
C HIS A 171 0.98 39.60 11.19
N LEU A 172 2.19 40.06 11.49
CA LEU A 172 2.79 41.23 10.87
C LEU A 172 2.92 41.05 9.35
N GLN A 173 3.43 39.92 8.87
CA GLN A 173 3.56 39.68 7.44
C GLN A 173 2.20 39.59 6.71
N LYS A 174 1.19 38.99 7.35
CA LYS A 174 -0.19 38.98 6.86
C LYS A 174 -0.77 40.40 6.80
N SER A 175 -0.46 41.27 7.77
CA SER A 175 -0.92 42.67 7.77
C SER A 175 -0.37 43.47 6.58
N PHE A 176 0.82 43.12 6.09
CA PHE A 176 1.40 43.68 4.87
C PHE A 176 0.84 43.08 3.56
N GLY A 177 -0.17 42.19 3.65
CA GLY A 177 -0.81 41.55 2.49
C GLY A 177 0.06 40.54 1.76
N SER A 178 1.20 40.14 2.34
CA SER A 178 2.11 39.18 1.72
C SER A 178 1.90 37.76 2.26
N GLN A 179 2.06 36.75 1.40
CA GLN A 179 1.88 35.36 1.79
C GLN A 179 3.08 34.86 2.61
N PRO A 180 2.89 34.36 3.84
CA PRO A 180 3.99 34.01 4.74
C PRO A 180 4.67 32.68 4.43
N PHE A 181 4.11 31.91 3.49
CA PHE A 181 4.66 30.64 3.06
C PHE A 181 4.58 30.50 1.54
N THR A 182 5.29 29.50 1.03
CA THR A 182 5.22 29.06 -0.36
C THR A 182 5.02 27.56 -0.39
N LEU A 183 4.14 27.11 -1.28
CA LEU A 183 3.87 25.70 -1.50
C LEU A 183 4.62 25.22 -2.74
N ARG A 184 5.25 24.06 -2.63
CA ARG A 184 5.83 23.35 -3.77
C ARG A 184 5.13 22.00 -3.91
N SER A 185 4.53 21.78 -5.06
CA SER A 185 3.97 20.48 -5.45
C SER A 185 5.06 19.61 -6.06
N ILE A 186 5.04 18.33 -5.73
CA ILE A 186 6.01 17.34 -6.19
C ILE A 186 5.24 16.13 -6.70
N LYS A 187 5.60 15.65 -7.89
CA LYS A 187 4.90 14.56 -8.58
C LYS A 187 5.89 13.63 -9.28
N MET A 188 5.65 12.33 -9.16
CA MET A 188 6.37 11.32 -9.89
C MET A 188 5.77 11.19 -11.30
N LYS A 189 6.59 11.47 -12.33
CA LYS A 189 6.22 11.25 -13.73
C LYS A 189 7.04 10.09 -14.28
N LEU A 190 6.36 9.11 -14.87
CA LEU A 190 7.02 8.11 -15.72
C LEU A 190 7.10 8.69 -17.12
N GLU A 191 8.32 8.87 -17.62
CA GLU A 191 8.59 9.33 -18.98
C GLU A 191 9.27 8.20 -19.74
N ILE A 192 8.73 7.86 -20.90
CA ILE A 192 9.33 6.89 -21.80
C ILE A 192 10.44 7.61 -22.55
N ARG A 193 11.67 7.14 -22.41
CA ARG A 193 12.80 7.60 -23.23
C ARG A 193 13.00 6.62 -24.38
N GLU A 194 13.24 7.13 -25.59
CA GLU A 194 13.50 6.30 -26.79
C GLU A 194 14.62 5.29 -26.54
N ASP A 195 15.67 5.67 -25.80
CA ASP A 195 16.79 4.79 -25.42
C ASP A 195 16.40 3.57 -24.56
N SER A 196 15.23 3.61 -23.92
CA SER A 196 14.75 2.58 -22.98
C SER A 196 13.63 1.70 -23.57
N TYR A 197 13.18 1.99 -24.78
CA TYR A 197 12.16 1.20 -25.47
C TYR A 197 12.81 -0.05 -26.07
N ARG A 198 12.41 -1.22 -25.60
CA ARG A 198 12.66 -2.49 -26.29
C ARG A 198 11.32 -3.04 -26.72
N GLU A 199 11.13 -3.20 -28.04
CA GLU A 199 10.00 -3.92 -28.63
C GLU A 199 9.92 -5.37 -28.13
#